data_AF-A0A9P0KIM9-F1
#
_entry.id   AF-A0A9P0KIM9-F1
#
_cell.length_a   1.000
_cell.length_b   1.000
_cell.length_c   1.000
_cell.angle_alpha   90.00
_cell.angle_beta   90.00
_cell.angle_gamma   90.00
#
_symmetry.space_group_name_H-M   'P 1'
#
loop_
_entity.id
_entity.type
_entity.pdbx_description
1 polymer ?
#
loop_
_entity_poly.entity_id
_entity_poly.type
_entity_poly.pdbx_seq_one_letter_code
_entity_poly.pdbx_strand_id
1 'polypeptide(L)'
;MRLLGALYAARTPAKEPVHFQAILPLKLKPVVSGKGGKTSDVCCIYEMSVMFNCFKDNDFNQGLCGKEIEQFQNCYTNHLSTKRVRKEKELKGILNPGEKKMSAKQINTLLARHPNIE
;
A
#
# COMPACT_ATOMS: atom_id res chain seq x y z
N MET A 1 40.60 20.89 -38.98
CA MET A 1 39.31 20.50 -38.36
C MET A 1 39.49 19.27 -37.48
N ARG A 2 39.92 19.41 -36.21
CA ARG A 2 39.96 18.29 -35.24
C ARG A 2 39.77 18.80 -33.79
N LEU A 3 38.79 19.69 -33.58
CA LEU A 3 38.55 20.29 -32.26
C LEU A 3 37.19 19.93 -31.64
N LEU A 4 36.38 19.10 -32.30
CA LEU A 4 35.03 18.75 -31.82
C LEU A 4 34.92 17.35 -31.18
N GLY A 5 35.98 16.54 -31.21
CA GLY A 5 35.98 15.19 -30.62
C GLY A 5 36.21 15.15 -29.10
N ALA A 6 36.82 16.19 -28.52
CA ALA A 6 37.18 16.23 -27.10
C ALA A 6 36.01 16.62 -26.16
N LEU A 7 34.94 17.22 -26.70
CA LEU A 7 33.76 17.63 -25.93
C LEU A 7 32.77 16.47 -25.67
N TYR A 8 32.99 15.32 -26.31
CA TYR A 8 32.30 14.06 -26.02
C TYR A 8 33.21 13.07 -25.28
N ALA A 9 34.11 13.56 -24.43
CA ALA A 9 34.65 12.73 -23.36
C ALA A 9 33.45 12.28 -22.51
N ALA A 10 32.98 11.06 -22.74
CA ALA A 10 31.92 10.43 -21.97
C ALA A 10 32.26 10.64 -20.49
N ARG A 11 31.40 11.36 -19.77
CA ARG A 11 31.60 11.62 -18.34
C ARG A 11 31.83 10.28 -17.68
N THR A 12 33.05 10.04 -17.19
CA THR A 12 33.33 8.85 -16.38
C THR A 12 32.35 8.88 -15.22
N PRO A 13 31.65 7.76 -14.92
CA PRO A 13 30.73 7.72 -13.80
C PRO A 13 31.47 8.21 -12.56
N ALA A 14 30.86 9.13 -11.83
CA ALA A 14 31.46 9.67 -10.63
C ALA A 14 31.81 8.50 -9.70
N LYS A 15 33.09 8.36 -9.36
CA LYS A 15 33.50 7.37 -8.36
C LYS A 15 32.86 7.79 -7.04
N GLU A 16 31.94 6.97 -6.54
CA GLU A 16 31.36 7.20 -5.23
C GLU A 16 32.47 7.22 -4.18
N PRO A 17 32.47 8.18 -3.25
CA PRO A 17 33.53 8.33 -2.25
C PRO A 17 33.58 7.19 -1.23
N VAL A 18 32.59 6.29 -1.23
CA VAL A 18 32.47 5.16 -0.30
C VAL A 18 32.23 3.89 -1.10
N HIS A 19 33.04 2.86 -0.85
CA HIS A 19 32.84 1.54 -1.45
C HIS A 19 31.57 0.89 -0.88
N PHE A 20 30.60 0.60 -1.75
CA PHE A 20 29.44 -0.19 -1.37
C PHE A 20 29.86 -1.62 -0.99
N GLN A 21 29.59 -2.02 0.24
CA GLN A 21 29.78 -3.40 0.70
C GLN A 21 28.43 -4.10 0.77
N ALA A 22 28.21 -5.05 -0.14
CA ALA A 22 26.97 -5.82 -0.19
C ALA A 22 26.94 -6.85 0.95
N ILE A 23 26.07 -6.67 1.95
CA ILE A 23 25.84 -7.68 3.02
C ILE A 23 25.11 -8.90 2.44
N LEU A 24 24.28 -8.68 1.42
CA LEU A 24 23.54 -9.70 0.69
C LEU A 24 23.81 -9.54 -0.81
N PRO A 25 23.72 -10.63 -1.59
CA PRO A 25 23.89 -10.54 -3.03
C PRO A 25 22.86 -9.58 -3.63
N LEU A 26 23.31 -8.71 -4.54
CA LEU A 26 22.50 -7.72 -5.25
C LEU A 26 21.64 -8.39 -6.33
N LYS A 27 20.79 -9.32 -5.91
CA LYS A 27 19.90 -10.08 -6.78
C LYS A 27 18.47 -10.09 -6.26
N LEU A 28 17.54 -10.14 -7.20
CA LEU A 28 16.12 -10.25 -6.88
C LEU A 28 15.82 -11.65 -6.34
N LYS A 29 15.07 -11.70 -5.23
CA LYS A 29 14.56 -12.97 -4.69
C LYS A 29 13.37 -13.46 -5.50
N PRO A 30 13.11 -14.79 -5.54
CA PRO A 30 11.94 -15.35 -6.22
C PRO A 30 10.63 -15.10 -5.46
N VAL A 31 10.69 -14.58 -4.23
CA VAL A 31 9.53 -14.36 -3.36
C VAL A 31 9.60 -13.02 -2.65
N VAL A 32 8.43 -12.42 -2.43
CA VAL A 32 8.22 -11.24 -1.60
C VAL A 32 7.57 -11.61 -0.26
N SER A 33 7.95 -10.88 0.79
CA SER A 33 7.41 -11.09 2.13
C SER A 33 6.05 -10.40 2.30
N GLY A 34 5.07 -11.12 2.88
CA GLY A 34 3.79 -10.55 3.28
C GLY A 34 3.77 -9.89 4.66
N LYS A 35 4.91 -9.86 5.37
CA LYS A 35 4.98 -9.53 6.81
C LYS A 35 4.67 -8.05 7.15
N GLY A 36 4.62 -7.15 6.16
CA GLY A 36 4.48 -5.69 6.35
C GLY A 36 3.11 -5.09 6.01
N GLY A 37 2.10 -5.87 5.61
CA GLY A 37 0.85 -5.32 5.05
C GLY A 37 -0.19 -4.80 6.06
N LYS A 38 0.09 -4.83 7.37
CA LYS A 38 -0.89 -4.40 8.38
C LYS A 38 -0.86 -2.87 8.51
N THR A 39 -1.71 -2.19 7.74
CA THR A 39 -2.01 -0.76 7.97
C THR A 39 -2.91 -0.61 9.20
N SER A 40 -2.81 0.54 9.88
CA SER A 40 -3.74 0.89 10.96
C SER A 40 -5.18 0.86 10.44
N ASP A 41 -6.08 0.19 11.17
CA ASP A 41 -7.48 -0.02 10.77
C ASP A 41 -8.39 1.13 11.19
N VAL A 42 -7.83 2.34 11.29
CA VAL A 42 -8.59 3.53 11.65
C VAL A 42 -9.44 3.93 10.45
N CYS A 43 -10.75 3.97 10.64
CA CYS A 43 -11.75 4.29 9.61
C CYS A 43 -12.81 5.24 10.19
N CYS A 44 -13.61 5.85 9.31
CA CYS A 44 -14.80 6.65 9.68
C CYS A 44 -14.53 7.81 10.65
N ILE A 45 -13.34 8.42 10.58
CA ILE A 45 -12.95 9.53 11.48
C ILE A 45 -13.88 10.74 11.26
N TYR A 46 -14.28 10.99 10.02
CA TYR A 46 -15.13 12.11 9.67
C TYR A 46 -16.52 11.98 10.32
N GLU A 47 -17.19 10.86 10.10
CA GLU A 47 -18.51 10.55 10.65
C GLU A 47 -18.48 10.51 12.19
N MET A 48 -17.40 9.96 12.75
CA MET A 48 -17.17 9.96 14.20
C MET A 48 -17.06 11.39 14.76
N SER A 49 -16.38 12.29 14.05
CA SER A 49 -16.22 13.69 14.46
C SER A 49 -17.56 14.45 14.41
N VAL A 50 -18.36 14.22 13.36
CA VAL A 50 -19.70 14.81 13.23
C VAL A 50 -20.63 14.33 14.35
N MET A 51 -20.63 13.02 14.64
CA MET A 51 -21.38 12.43 15.75
C MET A 51 -20.98 13.03 17.11
N PHE A 52 -19.68 13.16 17.36
CA PHE A 52 -19.21 13.77 18.60
C PHE A 52 -19.56 15.25 18.73
N ASN A 53 -19.62 15.98 17.62
CA ASN A 53 -20.10 17.37 17.66
C ASN A 53 -21.58 17.43 18.08
N CYS A 54 -22.43 16.58 17.50
CA CYS A 54 -23.83 16.53 17.91
C CYS A 54 -24.00 16.15 19.39
N PHE A 55 -23.23 15.16 19.87
CA PHE A 55 -23.24 14.80 21.28
C PHE A 55 -22.84 15.96 22.19
N LYS A 56 -21.80 16.71 21.82
CA LYS A 56 -21.36 17.88 22.58
C LYS A 56 -22.44 18.95 22.67
N ASP A 57 -23.15 19.21 21.57
CA ASP A 57 -24.17 20.26 21.51
C ASP A 57 -25.48 19.88 22.22
N ASN A 58 -25.71 18.58 22.47
CA ASN A 58 -26.95 18.03 23.03
C ASN A 58 -26.74 17.26 24.35
N ASP A 59 -25.70 17.59 25.13
CA ASP A 59 -25.36 16.93 26.40
C ASP A 59 -25.35 15.39 26.32
N PHE A 60 -24.83 14.88 25.21
CA PHE A 60 -24.71 13.44 24.89
C PHE A 60 -26.06 12.69 24.84
N ASN A 61 -27.16 13.41 24.59
CA ASN A 61 -28.46 12.80 24.36
C ASN A 61 -28.51 12.13 22.98
N GLN A 62 -28.39 10.80 22.96
CA GLN A 62 -28.38 10.01 21.73
C GLN A 62 -29.67 10.12 20.92
N GLY A 63 -30.82 10.37 21.57
CA GLY A 63 -32.11 10.49 20.88
C GLY A 63 -32.17 11.69 19.93
N LEU A 64 -31.39 12.74 20.21
CA LEU A 64 -31.31 13.96 19.39
C LEU A 64 -30.29 13.83 18.24
N CYS A 65 -29.36 12.89 18.33
CA CYS A 65 -28.26 12.67 17.38
C CYS A 65 -28.41 11.38 16.55
N GLY A 66 -29.65 10.90 16.37
CA GLY A 66 -29.92 9.63 15.70
C GLY A 66 -29.37 9.58 14.26
N LYS A 67 -29.39 10.71 13.55
CA LYS A 67 -28.90 10.80 12.16
C LYS A 67 -27.39 10.59 12.07
N GLU A 68 -26.64 11.24 12.94
CA GLU A 68 -25.18 11.19 12.98
C GLU A 68 -24.69 9.81 13.43
N ILE A 69 -25.41 9.18 14.37
CA ILE A 69 -25.17 7.79 14.79
C ILE A 69 -25.37 6.84 13.61
N GLU A 70 -26.48 6.96 12.88
CA GLU A 70 -26.77 6.10 11.73
C GLU A 70 -25.70 6.25 10.64
N GLN A 71 -25.26 7.48 10.34
CA GLN A 71 -24.19 7.73 9.38
C GLN A 71 -22.87 7.07 9.79
N PHE A 72 -22.48 7.19 11.05
CA PHE A 72 -21.28 6.54 11.57
C PHE A 72 -21.38 5.00 11.47
N GLN A 73 -22.52 4.42 11.86
CA GLN A 73 -22.75 2.98 11.76
C GLN A 73 -22.71 2.49 10.31
N ASN A 74 -23.29 3.24 9.38
CA ASN A 74 -23.27 2.93 7.96
C ASN A 74 -21.83 2.96 7.40
N CYS A 75 -21.02 3.94 7.77
CA CYS A 75 -19.61 3.96 7.39
C CYS A 75 -18.87 2.72 7.94
N TYR A 76 -19.07 2.40 9.22
CA TYR A 76 -18.36 1.31 9.87
C TYR A 76 -18.73 -0.06 9.29
N THR A 77 -20.02 -0.31 9.04
CA THR A 77 -20.49 -1.57 8.43
C THR A 77 -19.96 -1.75 7.00
N ASN A 78 -19.92 -0.68 6.20
CA ASN A 78 -19.33 -0.68 4.87
C ASN A 78 -17.81 -0.92 4.88
N HIS A 79 -17.10 -0.36 5.86
CA HIS A 79 -15.67 -0.63 6.04
C HIS A 79 -15.42 -2.11 6.37
N LEU A 80 -16.21 -2.68 7.28
CA LEU A 80 -16.11 -4.10 7.66
C LEU A 80 -16.38 -5.02 6.47
N SER A 81 -17.42 -4.75 5.67
CA SER A 81 -17.74 -5.56 4.48
C SER A 81 -16.62 -5.50 3.45
N THR A 82 -16.13 -4.29 3.14
CA THR A 82 -15.02 -4.08 2.19
C THR A 82 -13.74 -4.77 2.66
N LYS A 83 -13.43 -4.68 3.96
CA LYS A 83 -12.27 -5.33 4.56
C LYS A 83 -12.34 -6.86 4.45
N ARG A 84 -13.53 -7.45 4.69
CA ARG A 84 -13.74 -8.90 4.53
C ARG A 84 -13.51 -9.33 3.09
N VAL A 85 -14.12 -8.63 2.13
CA VAL A 85 -13.95 -8.92 0.68
C VAL A 85 -12.49 -8.79 0.27
N ARG A 86 -11.78 -7.75 0.73
CA ARG A 86 -10.35 -7.58 0.44
C ARG A 86 -9.53 -8.75 0.97
N LYS A 87 -9.75 -9.16 2.23
CA LYS A 87 -9.05 -10.29 2.85
C LYS A 87 -9.32 -11.60 2.10
N GLU A 88 -10.56 -11.85 1.70
CA GLU A 88 -10.91 -13.04 0.91
C GLU A 88 -10.22 -13.05 -0.45
N LYS A 89 -10.15 -11.90 -1.14
CA LYS A 89 -9.41 -11.76 -2.41
C LYS A 89 -7.92 -12.02 -2.23
N GLU A 90 -7.30 -11.44 -1.20
CA GLU A 90 -5.89 -11.67 -0.85
C GLU A 90 -5.62 -13.16 -0.56
N LEU A 91 -6.51 -13.84 0.17
CA LEU A 91 -6.40 -15.26 0.48
C LEU A 91 -6.53 -16.14 -0.77
N LYS A 92 -7.46 -15.82 -1.67
CA LYS A 92 -7.65 -16.58 -2.92
C LYS A 92 -6.43 -16.43 -3.85
N GLY A 93 -5.72 -15.30 -3.81
CA GLY A 93 -4.51 -15.09 -4.60
C GLY A 93 -4.75 -15.07 -6.12
N ILE A 94 -6.00 -14.82 -6.55
CA ILE A 94 -6.41 -14.81 -7.95
C ILE A 94 -5.79 -13.60 -8.65
N LEU A 95 -5.21 -13.81 -9.82
CA LEU A 95 -4.61 -12.74 -10.62
C LEU A 95 -5.70 -12.09 -11.48
N ASN A 96 -5.95 -10.79 -11.24
CA ASN A 96 -6.82 -10.00 -12.11
C ASN A 96 -5.94 -9.21 -13.09
N PRO A 97 -6.10 -9.39 -14.41
CA PRO A 97 -5.34 -8.62 -15.40
C PRO A 97 -5.52 -7.10 -15.20
N GLY A 98 -4.42 -6.35 -15.24
CA GLY A 98 -4.43 -4.89 -15.09
C GLY A 98 -4.51 -4.36 -13.66
N GLU A 99 -4.54 -5.24 -12.65
CA GLU A 99 -4.56 -4.82 -11.25
C GLU A 99 -3.22 -4.18 -10.83
N LYS A 100 -3.25 -2.90 -10.46
CA LYS A 100 -2.04 -2.14 -10.06
C LYS A 100 -1.57 -2.46 -8.64
N LYS A 101 -2.46 -2.93 -7.76
CA LYS A 101 -2.17 -3.20 -6.34
C LYS A 101 -2.40 -4.69 -6.06
N MET A 102 -1.34 -5.47 -6.11
CA MET A 102 -1.39 -6.91 -5.85
C MET A 102 -0.95 -7.24 -4.43
N SER A 103 -1.58 -8.25 -3.85
CA SER A 103 -1.14 -8.88 -2.60
C SER A 103 0.16 -9.64 -2.79
N ALA A 104 0.91 -9.85 -1.69
CA ALA A 104 2.14 -10.66 -1.73
C ALA A 104 1.90 -12.07 -2.29
N LYS A 105 0.73 -12.66 -2.04
CA LYS A 105 0.36 -13.98 -2.58
C LYS A 105 0.20 -13.94 -4.10
N GLN A 106 -0.50 -12.93 -4.63
CA GLN A 106 -0.63 -12.72 -6.08
C GLN A 106 0.75 -12.49 -6.72
N ILE A 107 1.59 -11.65 -6.12
CA ILE A 107 2.95 -11.37 -6.63
C ILE A 107 3.79 -12.65 -6.64
N ASN A 108 3.79 -13.44 -5.56
CA ASN A 108 4.54 -14.69 -5.49
C ASN A 108 4.09 -15.71 -6.53
N THR A 109 2.78 -15.76 -6.85
CA THR A 109 2.27 -16.58 -7.96
C THR A 109 2.84 -16.12 -9.31
N LEU A 110 3.00 -14.81 -9.54
CA LEU A 110 3.60 -14.27 -10.76
C LEU A 110 5.11 -14.54 -10.84
N LEU A 111 5.84 -14.32 -9.74
CA LEU A 111 7.28 -14.55 -9.68
C LEU A 111 7.63 -16.03 -9.87
N ALA A 112 6.76 -16.95 -9.42
CA ALA A 112 6.94 -18.37 -9.67
C ALA A 112 6.77 -18.74 -11.16
N ARG A 113 5.92 -18.02 -11.90
CA ARG A 113 5.72 -18.23 -13.35
C ARG A 113 6.83 -17.62 -14.20
N HIS A 114 7.39 -16.51 -13.73
CA HIS A 114 8.46 -15.77 -14.39
C HIS A 114 9.66 -15.63 -13.46
N PRO A 115 10.36 -16.74 -13.18
CA PRO A 115 11.52 -16.70 -12.28
C PRO A 115 12.64 -15.88 -12.94
N ASN A 116 13.37 -15.14 -12.11
CA ASN A 116 14.64 -14.57 -12.54
C ASN A 116 15.64 -15.71 -12.70
N ILE A 117 15.99 -16.01 -13.94
CA ILE A 117 17.06 -16.92 -14.28
C ILE A 117 18.33 -16.08 -14.22
N GLU A 118 19.19 -16.36 -13.25
CA GLU A 118 20.57 -15.84 -13.22
C GLU A 118 21.45 -16.60 -14.21
#